data_AF-A0A9D1VUA5-F1
#
_entry.id   AF-A0A9D1VUA5-F1
#
_cell.length_a   1.000
_cell.length_b   1.000
_cell.length_c   1.000
_cell.angle_alpha   90.00
_cell.angle_beta   90.00
_cell.angle_gamma   90.00
#
_symmetry.space_group_name_H-M   'P 1'
#
loop_
_entity.id
_entity.type
_entity.pdbx_description
1 polymer ?
#
loop_
_entity_poly.entity_id
_entity_poly.type
_entity_poly.pdbx_seq_one_letter_code
_entity_poly.pdbx_strand_id
1 'polypeptide(L)'
;MKKFRFLAAMLAAAALLALFLPASAAAAESDGEGAGSEAPSYARIEQDGVYLYRSPSADAGLFVLPRSYFVRLAGEAGDYYAVEYLTGTQGRTAVRGYCLRDQVSPVDYVPSVPYLCYEVDVTFRTEADAGLPAGFITEYTVGAPFYGTFRFGSSTYYYVELNGAFGYVPATACSLLDYPLNTEHTEVAAPETQPEAQEQPQAGGGLSVAAIVLLCVLGAAGLGLLYFLFRPAHKKRVHEEEAEEFYG
;
A
#
# COMPACT_ATOMS: atom_id res chain seq x y z
N MET A 1 -46.77 -31.07 38.03
CA MET A 1 -46.45 -30.40 36.75
C MET A 1 -45.39 -29.28 36.87
N LYS A 2 -44.47 -29.32 37.85
CA LYS A 2 -43.39 -28.31 38.02
C LYS A 2 -41.98 -28.83 37.71
N LYS A 3 -41.81 -30.14 37.50
CA LYS A 3 -40.49 -30.77 37.29
C LYS A 3 -40.03 -30.80 35.83
N PHE A 4 -40.91 -30.53 34.87
CA PHE A 4 -40.58 -30.55 33.44
C PHE A 4 -40.11 -29.20 32.87
N ARG A 5 -40.27 -28.09 33.60
CA ARG A 5 -39.80 -26.77 33.17
C ARG A 5 -38.33 -26.49 33.50
N PHE A 6 -37.75 -27.27 34.42
CA PHE A 6 -36.33 -27.13 34.81
C PHE A 6 -35.38 -27.88 33.87
N LEU A 7 -35.84 -28.90 33.15
CA LEU A 7 -34.99 -29.66 32.22
C LEU A 7 -34.72 -28.88 30.92
N ALA A 8 -35.69 -28.10 30.44
CA ALA A 8 -35.57 -27.30 29.23
C ALA A 8 -34.61 -26.09 29.41
N ALA A 9 -34.53 -25.53 30.63
CA ALA A 9 -33.62 -24.43 30.93
C ALA A 9 -32.15 -24.88 31.07
N MET A 10 -31.90 -26.12 31.50
CA MET A 10 -30.54 -26.66 31.61
C MET A 10 -29.93 -27.07 30.25
N LEU A 11 -30.76 -27.51 29.30
CA LEU A 11 -30.30 -27.87 27.94
C LEU A 11 -29.98 -26.63 27.08
N ALA A 12 -30.66 -25.51 27.31
CA ALA A 12 -30.38 -24.24 26.62
C ALA A 12 -29.07 -23.58 27.11
N ALA A 13 -28.67 -23.80 28.37
CA ALA A 13 -27.41 -23.29 28.91
C ALA A 13 -26.17 -24.06 28.41
N ALA A 14 -26.30 -25.35 28.10
CA ALA A 14 -25.22 -26.16 27.54
C ALA A 14 -24.95 -25.84 26.05
N ALA A 15 -25.96 -25.40 25.30
CA ALA A 15 -25.82 -25.01 23.90
C ALA A 15 -25.18 -23.62 23.72
N LEU A 16 -25.32 -22.71 24.70
CA LEU A 16 -24.68 -21.38 24.66
C LEU A 16 -23.22 -21.40 25.12
N LEU A 17 -22.78 -22.42 25.89
CA LEU A 17 -21.38 -22.56 26.32
C LEU A 17 -20.49 -23.22 25.25
N ALA A 18 -21.08 -23.88 24.25
CA ALA A 18 -20.35 -24.47 23.11
C ALA A 18 -19.97 -23.45 22.03
N LEU A 19 -20.50 -22.22 22.10
CA LEU A 19 -20.17 -21.09 21.20
C LEU A 19 -18.95 -20.27 21.67
N PHE A 20 -18.36 -20.62 22.82
CA PHE A 20 -17.17 -19.97 23.38
C PHE A 20 -15.99 -20.93 23.55
N LEU A 21 -15.93 -22.02 22.78
CA LEU A 21 -14.67 -22.75 22.60
C LEU A 21 -13.88 -22.07 21.48
N PRO A 22 -12.63 -21.63 21.71
CA PRO A 22 -11.73 -21.32 20.61
C PRO A 22 -11.53 -22.63 19.82
N ALA A 23 -11.85 -22.59 18.52
CA ALA A 23 -11.39 -23.59 17.59
C ALA A 23 -9.86 -23.56 17.62
N SER A 24 -9.26 -24.41 18.45
CA SER A 24 -7.84 -24.69 18.42
C SER A 24 -7.60 -25.40 17.09
N ALA A 25 -7.27 -24.62 16.07
CA ALA A 25 -6.81 -25.13 14.79
C ALA A 25 -5.64 -26.07 15.09
N ALA A 26 -5.86 -27.36 14.88
CA ALA A 26 -4.80 -28.33 14.84
C ALA A 26 -3.83 -27.88 13.74
N ALA A 27 -2.65 -27.44 14.16
CA ALA A 27 -1.52 -27.30 13.27
C ALA A 27 -1.25 -28.70 12.69
N ALA A 28 -1.60 -28.89 11.42
CA ALA A 28 -1.09 -30.00 10.66
C ALA A 28 0.39 -29.70 10.40
N GLU A 29 1.26 -30.42 11.10
CA GLU A 29 2.66 -30.57 10.72
C GLU A 29 2.67 -31.28 9.36
N SER A 30 2.95 -30.52 8.30
CA SER A 30 3.37 -31.11 7.03
C SER A 30 4.89 -31.00 6.94
N ASP A 31 5.57 -32.02 7.45
CA ASP A 31 6.93 -32.35 7.05
C ASP A 31 6.89 -32.74 5.56
N GLY A 32 7.23 -31.77 4.73
CA GLY A 32 7.39 -31.93 3.30
C GLY A 32 8.76 -31.40 2.91
N GLU A 33 9.77 -32.25 3.00
CA GLU A 33 11.06 -32.06 2.35
C GLU A 33 10.84 -31.92 0.83
N GLY A 34 10.78 -30.68 0.37
CA GLY A 34 10.73 -30.30 -1.02
C GLY A 34 11.49 -29.00 -1.17
N ALA A 35 12.64 -29.06 -1.85
CA ALA A 35 13.53 -27.95 -2.23
C ALA A 35 12.95 -26.56 -1.93
N GLY A 36 13.15 -26.10 -0.68
CA GLY A 36 12.45 -24.96 -0.13
C GLY A 36 13.01 -23.66 -0.70
N SER A 37 12.27 -23.05 -1.61
CA SER A 37 12.28 -21.59 -1.69
C SER A 37 11.78 -21.09 -0.34
N GLU A 38 12.69 -20.74 0.56
CA GLU A 38 12.34 -20.10 1.82
C GLU A 38 11.50 -18.86 1.48
N ALA A 39 10.30 -18.75 2.06
CA ALA A 39 9.43 -17.62 1.76
C ALA A 39 10.18 -16.32 2.11
N PRO A 40 10.07 -15.27 1.26
CA PRO A 40 10.79 -14.02 1.53
C PRO A 40 10.43 -13.50 2.92
N SER A 41 11.46 -13.18 3.71
CA SER A 41 11.26 -12.72 5.09
C SER A 41 10.99 -11.21 5.17
N TYR A 42 11.34 -10.47 4.12
CA TYR A 42 11.22 -9.02 4.06
C TYR A 42 10.68 -8.57 2.71
N ALA A 43 10.10 -7.37 2.68
CA ALA A 43 9.77 -6.67 1.45
C ALA A 43 10.25 -5.22 1.52
N ARG A 44 10.79 -4.73 0.40
CA ARG A 44 11.27 -3.37 0.23
C ARG A 44 10.15 -2.45 -0.28
N ILE A 45 10.16 -1.22 0.22
CA ILE A 45 9.25 -0.15 -0.21
C ILE A 45 9.94 0.67 -1.30
N GLU A 46 9.68 0.37 -2.57
CA GLU A 46 10.41 1.01 -3.69
C GLU A 46 9.80 2.34 -4.15
N GLN A 47 8.50 2.51 -3.92
CA GLN A 47 7.72 3.68 -4.32
C GLN A 47 7.21 4.47 -3.11
N ASP A 48 6.89 5.75 -3.34
CA ASP A 48 6.20 6.57 -2.35
C ASP A 48 4.73 6.19 -2.22
N GLY A 49 4.11 6.53 -1.09
CA GLY A 49 2.67 6.38 -0.90
C GLY A 49 2.20 4.97 -0.54
N VAL A 50 3.12 4.04 -0.26
CA VAL A 50 2.77 2.69 0.21
C VAL A 50 2.28 2.76 1.65
N TYR A 51 1.03 2.38 1.87
CA TYR A 51 0.41 2.42 3.20
C TYR A 51 0.65 1.13 3.98
N LEU A 52 0.88 1.29 5.28
CA LEU A 52 0.62 0.27 6.28
C LEU A 52 -0.84 0.42 6.74
N TYR A 53 -1.64 -0.63 6.62
CA TYR A 53 -3.03 -0.69 7.00
C TYR A 53 -3.21 -1.47 8.32
N ARG A 54 -4.17 -1.07 9.15
CA ARG A 54 -4.52 -1.76 10.41
C ARG A 54 -5.17 -3.12 10.17
N SER A 55 -5.91 -3.23 9.08
CA SER A 55 -6.60 -4.43 8.61
C SER A 55 -6.40 -4.55 7.10
N PRO A 56 -6.63 -5.72 6.46
CA PRO A 56 -6.48 -5.89 5.01
C PRO A 56 -7.65 -5.19 4.27
N SER A 57 -7.68 -3.87 4.33
CA SER A 57 -8.69 -3.00 3.75
C SER A 57 -8.09 -1.63 3.47
N ALA A 58 -8.40 -1.07 2.29
CA ALA A 58 -7.91 0.23 1.86
C ALA A 58 -8.36 1.40 2.76
N ASP A 59 -9.47 1.24 3.49
CA ASP A 59 -10.01 2.28 4.37
C ASP A 59 -9.31 2.33 5.74
N ALA A 60 -8.45 1.36 6.04
CA ALA A 60 -7.81 1.19 7.34
C ALA A 60 -6.37 1.71 7.39
N GLY A 61 -6.00 2.67 6.54
CA GLY A 61 -4.64 3.21 6.45
C GLY A 61 -4.17 3.83 7.76
N LEU A 62 -3.03 3.36 8.29
CA LEU A 62 -2.39 3.95 9.47
C LEU A 62 -1.46 5.08 9.04
N PHE A 63 -0.47 4.78 8.20
CA PHE A 63 0.51 5.73 7.69
C PHE A 63 1.20 5.16 6.45
N VAL A 64 1.82 6.03 5.67
CA VAL A 64 2.70 5.73 4.55
C VAL A 64 4.07 5.34 5.10
N LEU A 65 4.55 4.18 4.67
CA LEU A 65 5.86 3.63 4.99
C LEU A 65 6.97 4.46 4.32
N PRO A 66 8.11 4.68 5.00
CA PRO A 66 9.25 5.37 4.40
C PRO A 66 9.79 4.61 3.19
N ARG A 67 9.88 5.30 2.04
CA ARG A 67 10.49 4.74 0.82
C ARG A 67 11.93 4.29 1.08
N SER A 68 12.37 3.28 0.34
CA SER A 68 13.68 2.59 0.37
C SER A 68 13.92 1.64 1.54
N TYR A 69 13.11 1.73 2.60
CA TYR A 69 13.18 0.84 3.76
C TYR A 69 12.35 -0.44 3.57
N PHE A 70 12.32 -1.28 4.59
CA PHE A 70 11.77 -2.63 4.55
C PHE A 70 10.68 -2.83 5.62
N VAL A 71 9.84 -3.82 5.36
CA VAL A 71 8.92 -4.42 6.34
C VAL A 71 9.23 -5.91 6.45
N ARG A 72 9.02 -6.49 7.63
CA ARG A 72 9.13 -7.95 7.81
C ARG A 72 7.82 -8.61 7.41
N LEU A 73 7.89 -9.60 6.52
CA LEU A 73 6.73 -10.39 6.13
C LEU A 73 6.38 -11.38 7.25
N ALA A 74 5.10 -11.44 7.61
CA ALA A 74 4.57 -12.32 8.65
C ALA A 74 3.48 -13.28 8.14
N GLY A 75 2.97 -13.05 6.92
CA GLY A 75 2.00 -13.92 6.27
C GLY A 75 1.29 -13.23 5.11
N GLU A 76 0.26 -13.88 4.58
CA GLU A 76 -0.59 -13.37 3.50
C GLU A 76 -2.05 -13.30 3.94
N ALA A 77 -2.78 -12.31 3.42
CA ALA A 77 -4.21 -12.14 3.63
C ALA A 77 -4.87 -11.56 2.35
N GLY A 78 -5.19 -12.44 1.40
CA GLY A 78 -5.73 -12.02 0.09
C GLY A 78 -4.71 -11.20 -0.71
N ASP A 79 -5.11 -9.99 -1.09
CA ASP A 79 -4.27 -9.04 -1.84
C ASP A 79 -3.27 -8.28 -0.96
N TYR A 80 -3.18 -8.65 0.32
CA TYR A 80 -2.30 -8.02 1.30
C TYR A 80 -1.25 -9.00 1.83
N TYR A 81 -0.07 -8.47 2.13
CA TYR A 81 0.87 -9.10 3.05
C TYR A 81 0.57 -8.65 4.47
N ALA A 82 0.53 -9.59 5.42
CA ALA A 82 0.62 -9.28 6.85
C ALA A 82 2.08 -8.99 7.17
N VAL A 83 2.36 -7.84 7.80
CA VAL A 83 3.71 -7.34 8.01
C VAL A 83 3.94 -6.78 9.40
N GLU A 84 5.20 -6.74 9.81
CA GLU A 84 5.66 -6.03 10.99
C GLU A 84 6.67 -4.95 10.59
N TYR A 85 6.49 -3.75 11.13
CA TYR A 85 7.40 -2.62 10.95
C TYR A 85 8.07 -2.26 12.28
N LEU A 86 9.37 -1.96 12.24
CA LEU A 86 10.21 -1.68 13.43
C LEU A 86 10.29 -2.83 14.44
N THR A 87 10.01 -4.07 14.01
CA THR A 87 10.09 -5.23 14.92
C THR A 87 11.53 -5.51 15.36
N GLY A 88 11.71 -5.88 16.64
CA GLY A 88 13.03 -6.12 17.24
C GLY A 88 13.92 -4.89 17.37
N THR A 89 13.42 -3.68 17.07
CA THR A 89 14.21 -2.44 17.17
C THR A 89 14.23 -1.95 18.62
N GLN A 90 15.42 -1.72 19.17
CA GLN A 90 15.56 -1.26 20.56
C GLN A 90 14.91 0.11 20.77
N GLY A 91 14.08 0.22 21.82
CA GLY A 91 13.41 1.47 22.16
C GLY A 91 12.28 1.88 21.21
N ARG A 92 11.83 0.98 20.33
CA ARG A 92 10.71 1.20 19.40
C ARG A 92 9.66 0.11 19.56
N THR A 93 8.39 0.51 19.57
CA THR A 93 7.27 -0.42 19.58
C THR A 93 6.95 -0.88 18.16
N ALA A 94 7.01 -2.19 17.91
CA ALA A 94 6.69 -2.73 16.59
C ALA A 94 5.23 -2.45 16.21
N VAL A 95 4.99 -2.06 14.95
CA VAL A 95 3.64 -1.91 14.41
C VAL A 95 3.33 -3.08 13.50
N ARG A 96 2.26 -3.80 13.83
CA ARG A 96 1.71 -4.88 13.01
C ARG A 96 0.60 -4.34 12.12
N GLY A 97 0.59 -4.77 10.86
CA GLY A 97 -0.42 -4.33 9.92
C GLY A 97 -0.34 -5.10 8.61
N TYR A 98 -0.84 -4.46 7.56
CA TYR A 98 -0.95 -5.04 6.23
C TYR A 98 -0.42 -4.05 5.18
N CYS A 99 0.19 -4.54 4.11
CA CYS A 99 0.51 -3.74 2.93
C CYS A 99 -0.03 -4.44 1.68
N LEU A 100 -0.33 -3.67 0.63
CA LEU A 100 -0.77 -4.24 -0.63
C LEU A 100 0.40 -4.96 -1.31
N ARG A 101 0.15 -6.17 -1.82
CA ARG A 101 1.19 -7.04 -2.39
C ARG A 101 1.84 -6.45 -3.63
N ASP A 102 1.08 -5.73 -4.45
CA ASP A 102 1.54 -5.09 -5.68
C ASP A 102 2.30 -3.77 -5.44
N GLN A 103 2.38 -3.30 -4.19
CA GLN A 103 3.06 -2.06 -3.81
C GLN A 103 4.38 -2.29 -3.07
N VAL A 104 4.73 -3.54 -2.77
CA VAL A 104 5.97 -3.89 -2.08
C VAL A 104 6.72 -4.96 -2.85
N SER A 105 8.05 -4.95 -2.73
CA SER A 105 8.93 -5.88 -3.47
C SER A 105 9.57 -6.85 -2.47
N PRO A 106 9.06 -8.10 -2.34
CA PRO A 106 9.70 -9.11 -1.49
C PRO A 106 11.16 -9.33 -1.88
N VAL A 107 12.02 -9.53 -0.89
CA VAL A 107 13.47 -9.75 -1.09
C VAL A 107 13.90 -11.10 -0.53
N ASP A 108 14.91 -11.70 -1.17
CA ASP A 108 15.49 -13.00 -0.85
C ASP A 108 16.71 -12.92 0.10
N TYR A 109 16.98 -11.73 0.64
CA TYR A 109 18.03 -11.48 1.61
C TYR A 109 17.48 -10.87 2.90
N VAL A 110 18.28 -10.95 3.97
CA VAL A 110 17.97 -10.28 5.24
C VAL A 110 18.67 -8.92 5.27
N PRO A 111 17.94 -7.79 5.23
CA PRO A 111 18.54 -6.48 5.31
C PRO A 111 19.24 -6.27 6.66
N SER A 112 20.41 -5.63 6.62
CA SER A 112 21.19 -5.23 7.78
C SER A 112 20.60 -4.02 8.49
N VAL A 113 19.96 -3.10 7.76
CA VAL A 113 19.27 -1.91 8.30
C VAL A 113 17.83 -1.84 7.77
N PRO A 114 16.93 -2.77 8.17
CA PRO A 114 15.60 -2.86 7.59
C PRO A 114 14.75 -1.61 7.78
N TYR A 115 14.84 -0.96 8.94
CA TYR A 115 13.87 0.05 9.35
C TYR A 115 14.50 1.43 9.52
N LEU A 116 13.71 2.47 9.23
CA LEU A 116 14.05 3.84 9.56
C LEU A 116 13.85 4.06 11.06
N CYS A 117 14.95 4.15 11.80
CA CYS A 117 14.93 4.54 13.20
C CYS A 117 15.14 6.06 13.32
N TYR A 118 14.06 6.83 13.20
CA TYR A 118 14.11 8.30 13.19
C TYR A 118 13.30 8.92 14.31
N GLU A 119 13.74 10.04 14.84
CA GLU A 119 13.05 10.81 15.88
C GLU A 119 12.76 12.21 15.35
N VAL A 120 11.55 12.70 15.62
CA VAL A 120 11.13 14.06 15.29
C VAL A 120 10.91 14.86 16.55
N ASP A 121 11.30 16.13 16.53
CA ASP A 121 10.98 17.05 17.59
C ASP A 121 9.53 17.51 17.41
N VAL A 122 8.69 17.25 18.41
CA VAL A 122 7.29 17.67 18.45
C VAL A 122 7.16 18.87 19.38
N THR A 123 6.70 19.98 18.84
CA THR A 123 6.58 21.25 19.55
C THR A 123 5.11 21.57 19.84
N PHE A 124 4.77 21.59 21.12
CA PHE A 124 3.47 22.01 21.63
C PHE A 124 3.51 23.49 21.95
N ARG A 125 2.50 24.23 21.48
CA ARG A 125 2.34 25.65 21.78
C ARG A 125 1.01 25.89 22.48
N THR A 126 1.02 26.69 23.53
CA THR A 126 -0.21 27.19 24.15
C THR A 126 -0.65 28.46 23.43
N GLU A 127 -1.95 28.67 23.28
CA GLU A 127 -2.45 29.93 22.73
C GLU A 127 -2.08 31.10 23.64
N ALA A 128 -1.53 32.17 23.05
CA ALA A 128 -1.02 33.32 23.77
C ALA A 128 -2.08 34.13 24.53
N ASP A 129 -3.37 33.82 24.32
CA ASP A 129 -4.52 34.61 24.82
C ASP A 129 -5.45 33.80 25.75
N ALA A 130 -4.98 32.67 26.29
CA ALA A 130 -5.76 31.83 27.22
C ALA A 130 -6.01 32.46 28.61
N GLY A 131 -5.79 33.77 28.78
CA GLY A 131 -5.91 34.48 30.06
C GLY A 131 -4.83 34.10 31.08
N LEU A 132 -3.76 33.43 30.66
CA LEU A 132 -2.62 33.08 31.51
C LEU A 132 -1.66 34.28 31.65
N PRO A 133 -1.00 34.44 32.81
CA PRO A 133 0.01 35.48 32.98
C PRO A 133 1.10 35.36 31.90
N ALA A 134 1.43 36.48 31.26
CA ALA A 134 2.52 36.53 30.29
C ALA A 134 3.82 35.97 30.92
N GLY A 135 4.45 34.98 30.28
CA GLY A 135 5.72 34.41 30.70
C GLY A 135 5.69 32.99 31.31
N PHE A 136 4.53 32.32 31.36
CA PHE A 136 4.47 30.87 31.62
C PHE A 136 4.96 30.07 30.39
N ILE A 137 5.30 28.77 30.53
CA ILE A 137 5.80 27.92 29.42
C ILE A 137 4.81 27.96 28.25
N THR A 138 5.14 28.73 27.21
CA THR A 138 4.30 28.89 26.02
C THR A 138 4.59 27.87 24.93
N GLU A 139 5.76 27.24 25.01
CA GLU A 139 6.25 26.26 24.04
C GLU A 139 7.01 25.16 24.78
N TYR A 140 6.76 23.92 24.38
CA TYR A 140 7.43 22.74 24.92
C TYR A 140 7.72 21.76 23.79
N THR A 141 8.96 21.34 23.66
CA THR A 141 9.41 20.39 22.62
C THR A 141 9.79 19.06 23.25
N VAL A 142 9.37 17.97 22.61
CA VAL A 142 9.69 16.59 23.00
C VAL A 142 10.09 15.79 21.78
N GLY A 143 11.11 14.96 21.91
CA GLY A 143 11.48 13.98 20.89
C GLY A 143 10.47 12.83 20.82
N ALA A 144 10.04 12.47 19.62
CA ALA A 144 9.08 11.41 19.38
C ALA A 144 9.56 10.45 18.28
N PRO A 145 9.62 9.13 18.54
CA PRO A 145 9.76 8.12 17.51
C PRO A 145 8.83 8.33 16.31
N PHE A 146 9.40 8.58 15.13
CA PHE A 146 8.68 8.70 13.87
C PHE A 146 8.52 7.34 13.17
N TYR A 147 7.32 7.06 12.67
CA TYR A 147 6.99 5.81 11.99
C TYR A 147 6.63 6.01 10.52
N GLY A 148 5.99 7.13 10.18
CA GLY A 148 5.57 7.42 8.82
C GLY A 148 4.65 8.64 8.73
N THR A 149 4.18 8.94 7.53
CA THR A 149 3.32 10.11 7.26
C THR A 149 1.89 9.70 6.97
N PHE A 150 0.93 10.54 7.31
CA PHE A 150 -0.48 10.34 7.00
C PHE A 150 -1.06 11.63 6.41
N ARG A 151 -1.82 11.52 5.32
CA ARG A 151 -2.45 12.68 4.68
C ARG A 151 -3.95 12.63 4.89
N PHE A 152 -4.50 13.74 5.37
CA PHE A 152 -5.94 13.93 5.52
C PHE A 152 -6.34 15.29 4.96
N GLY A 153 -7.12 15.27 3.87
CA GLY A 153 -7.38 16.46 3.07
C GLY A 153 -6.08 17.05 2.52
N SER A 154 -5.85 18.34 2.76
CA SER A 154 -4.61 19.04 2.38
C SER A 154 -3.53 19.00 3.46
N SER A 155 -3.80 18.39 4.62
CA SER A 155 -2.89 18.40 5.76
C SER A 155 -2.07 17.11 5.85
N THR A 156 -0.80 17.26 6.21
CA THR A 156 0.11 16.15 6.50
C THR A 156 0.31 16.02 8.00
N TYR A 157 0.25 14.79 8.48
CA TYR A 157 0.48 14.40 9.86
C TYR A 157 1.62 13.39 9.91
N TYR A 158 2.36 13.37 11.01
CA TYR A 158 3.32 12.35 11.33
C TYR A 158 2.70 11.37 12.32
N TYR A 159 2.85 10.08 12.03
CA TYR A 159 2.49 9.02 12.96
C TYR A 159 3.68 8.78 13.88
N VAL A 160 3.48 9.03 15.17
CA VAL A 160 4.54 8.99 16.18
C VAL A 160 4.11 8.17 17.39
N GLU A 161 5.08 7.74 18.18
CA GLU A 161 4.86 7.15 19.49
C GLU A 161 5.33 8.13 20.58
N LEU A 162 4.48 8.40 21.57
CA LEU A 162 4.82 9.19 22.74
C LEU A 162 4.32 8.45 24.00
N ASN A 163 5.23 8.20 24.94
CA ASN A 163 4.92 7.51 26.21
C ASN A 163 4.17 6.18 26.03
N GLY A 164 4.54 5.39 25.02
CA GLY A 164 3.92 4.10 24.70
C GLY A 164 2.55 4.17 24.01
N ALA A 165 2.10 5.37 23.63
CA ALA A 165 0.88 5.57 22.87
C ALA A 165 1.19 6.08 21.46
N PHE A 166 0.51 5.52 20.47
CA PHE A 166 0.60 5.98 19.09
C PHE A 166 -0.40 7.09 18.80
N GLY A 167 -0.01 8.05 17.98
CA GLY A 167 -0.89 9.15 17.58
C GLY A 167 -0.41 9.89 16.34
N TYR A 168 -1.23 10.83 15.90
CA TYR A 168 -0.96 11.71 14.77
C TYR A 168 -0.66 13.12 15.27
N VAL A 169 0.45 13.68 14.81
CA VAL A 169 0.84 15.06 15.10
C VAL A 169 0.89 15.83 13.78
N PRO A 170 0.33 17.05 13.68
CA PRO A 170 0.47 17.86 12.47
C PRO A 170 1.95 18.06 12.12
N ALA A 171 2.33 17.85 10.85
CA ALA A 171 3.72 18.02 10.40
C ALA A 171 4.26 19.44 10.66
N THR A 172 3.38 20.45 10.70
CA THR A 172 3.73 21.84 11.03
C THR A 172 4.14 22.06 12.49
N ALA A 173 3.83 21.11 13.37
CA ALA A 173 4.25 21.11 14.78
C ALA A 173 5.51 20.24 15.00
N CYS A 174 6.09 19.70 13.92
CA CYS A 174 7.26 18.83 13.98
C CYS A 174 8.47 19.47 13.30
N SER A 175 9.68 18.98 13.64
CA SER A 175 10.86 19.20 12.82
C SER A 175 10.66 18.69 11.39
N LEU A 176 11.37 19.31 10.43
CA LEU A 176 11.37 18.84 9.05
C LEU A 176 12.03 17.46 8.98
N LEU A 177 11.46 16.57 8.15
CA LEU A 177 12.04 15.25 7.92
C LEU A 177 13.26 15.38 7.03
N ASP A 178 14.40 14.94 7.53
CA ASP A 178 15.66 14.81 6.80
C ASP A 178 16.35 13.52 7.24
N TYR A 179 15.95 12.42 6.62
CA TYR A 179 16.55 11.11 6.83
C TYR A 179 17.10 10.56 5.50
N PRO A 180 18.24 9.84 5.53
CA PRO A 180 18.82 9.29 4.33
C PRO A 180 17.93 8.21 3.72
N LEU A 181 18.07 8.00 2.41
CA LEU A 181 17.52 6.82 1.76
C LEU A 181 18.38 5.61 2.15
N ASN A 182 17.74 4.46 2.32
CA ASN A 182 18.42 3.20 2.45
C ASN A 182 18.90 2.73 1.06
N THR A 183 20.22 2.68 0.86
CA THR A 183 20.89 2.28 -0.38
C THR A 183 21.34 0.82 -0.39
N GLU A 184 20.99 0.04 0.64
CA GLU A 184 21.33 -1.38 0.74
C GLU A 184 20.84 -2.14 -0.48
N HIS A 185 21.70 -3.00 -1.04
CA HIS A 185 21.44 -3.79 -2.26
C HIS A 185 20.90 -2.95 -3.45
N THR A 186 21.29 -1.67 -3.54
CA THR A 186 20.89 -0.76 -4.64
C THR A 186 22.07 -0.45 -5.57
N GLU A 187 23.08 -1.31 -5.59
CA GLU A 187 24.23 -1.17 -6.47
C GLU A 187 23.74 -1.18 -7.92
N VAL A 188 23.69 0.01 -8.53
CA VAL A 188 23.69 0.15 -9.98
C VAL A 188 24.99 -0.50 -10.40
N ALA A 189 24.92 -1.60 -11.15
CA ALA A 189 26.09 -2.18 -11.78
C ALA A 189 26.89 -1.03 -12.39
N ALA A 190 28.11 -0.81 -11.88
CA ALA A 190 29.04 0.10 -12.53
C ALA A 190 29.07 -0.31 -14.00
N PRO A 191 28.97 0.63 -14.97
CA PRO A 191 29.14 0.26 -16.35
C PRO A 191 30.49 -0.45 -16.41
N GLU A 192 30.48 -1.73 -16.78
CA GLU A 192 31.70 -2.49 -16.96
C GLU A 192 32.59 -1.64 -17.86
N THR A 193 33.74 -1.23 -17.34
CA THR A 193 34.76 -0.54 -18.13
C THR A 193 35.24 -1.55 -19.17
N GLN A 194 34.55 -1.60 -20.32
CA GLN A 194 35.04 -2.28 -21.49
C GLN A 194 36.33 -1.57 -21.92
N PRO A 195 37.41 -2.30 -22.22
CA PRO A 195 38.62 -1.69 -22.77
C PRO A 195 38.25 -0.94 -24.05
N GLU A 196 38.76 0.28 -24.21
CA GLU A 196 38.54 1.12 -25.39
C GLU A 196 38.78 0.32 -26.68
N ALA A 197 37.69 -0.06 -27.34
CA ALA A 197 37.70 -0.53 -28.72
C ALA A 197 37.11 0.60 -29.58
N GLN A 198 38.03 1.16 -30.38
CA GLN A 198 37.88 2.14 -31.45
C GLN A 198 36.48 2.28 -32.06
N GLU A 199 36.10 3.55 -32.26
CA GLU A 199 34.89 3.99 -32.96
C GLU A 199 34.63 3.20 -34.25
N GLN A 200 33.47 2.53 -34.30
CA GLN A 200 32.78 2.20 -35.54
C GLN A 200 31.27 2.39 -35.33
N PRO A 201 30.58 3.16 -36.19
CA PRO A 201 29.21 3.55 -35.94
C PRO A 201 28.26 2.40 -36.29
N GLN A 202 27.56 1.86 -35.29
CA GLN A 202 26.37 1.03 -35.51
C GLN A 202 25.20 1.45 -34.61
N ALA A 203 24.29 2.19 -35.26
CA ALA A 203 22.84 2.03 -35.22
C ALA A 203 22.20 1.56 -33.91
N GLY A 204 21.99 2.51 -32.98
CA GLY A 204 20.94 2.40 -31.96
C GLY A 204 19.57 2.59 -32.61
N GLY A 205 18.72 1.57 -32.49
CA GLY A 205 17.34 1.54 -33.00
C GLY A 205 16.38 2.47 -32.25
N GLY A 206 16.50 3.77 -32.49
CA GLY A 206 15.35 4.67 -32.42
C GLY A 206 14.61 4.60 -33.74
N LEU A 207 13.29 4.39 -33.75
CA LEU A 207 12.51 4.51 -34.98
C LEU A 207 12.78 5.90 -35.57
N SER A 208 13.38 5.91 -36.77
CA SER A 208 13.63 7.16 -37.47
C SER A 208 12.31 7.92 -37.65
N VAL A 209 12.36 9.25 -37.67
CA VAL A 209 11.17 10.09 -37.88
C VAL A 209 10.40 9.64 -39.13
N ALA A 210 11.09 9.14 -40.16
CA ALA A 210 10.48 8.53 -41.35
C ALA A 210 9.69 7.24 -41.05
N ALA A 211 10.20 6.37 -40.17
CA ALA A 211 9.49 5.16 -39.73
C ALA A 211 8.25 5.50 -38.89
N ILE A 212 8.34 6.53 -38.03
CA ILE A 212 7.18 7.03 -37.26
C ILE A 212 6.10 7.57 -38.21
N VAL A 213 6.48 8.39 -39.19
CA VAL A 213 5.54 8.92 -40.19
C VAL A 213 4.90 7.80 -41.01
N LEU A 214 5.66 6.79 -41.43
CA LEU A 214 5.15 5.64 -42.17
C LEU A 214 4.12 4.85 -41.33
N LEU A 215 4.39 4.65 -40.03
CA LEU A 215 3.52 3.91 -39.12
C LEU A 215 2.20 4.67 -38.85
N CYS A 216 2.25 6.01 -38.75
CA CYS A 216 1.07 6.85 -38.66
C CYS A 216 0.21 6.80 -39.94
N VAL A 217 0.82 6.82 -41.12
CA VAL A 217 0.10 6.74 -42.40
C VAL A 217 -0.57 5.36 -42.57
N LEU A 218 0.14 4.28 -42.23
CA LEU A 218 -0.41 2.92 -42.24
C LEU A 218 -1.54 2.75 -41.22
N GLY A 219 -1.40 3.30 -40.02
CA GLY A 219 -2.44 3.30 -38.99
C GLY A 219 -3.70 4.05 -39.41
N ALA A 220 -3.55 5.23 -40.00
CA ALA A 220 -4.68 6.02 -40.50
C ALA A 220 -5.40 5.33 -41.67
N ALA A 221 -4.67 4.67 -42.57
CA ALA A 221 -5.26 3.89 -43.66
C ALA A 221 -6.03 2.66 -43.14
N GLY A 222 -5.49 1.95 -42.14
CA GLY A 222 -6.15 0.83 -41.47
C GLY A 222 -7.44 1.24 -40.75
N LEU A 223 -7.40 2.35 -40.01
CA LEU A 223 -8.59 2.91 -39.35
C LEU A 223 -9.63 3.40 -40.36
N GLY A 224 -9.19 3.97 -41.49
CA GLY A 224 -10.08 4.36 -42.59
C GLY A 224 -10.79 3.17 -43.24
N LEU A 225 -10.08 2.06 -43.45
CA LEU A 225 -10.65 0.80 -43.95
C LEU A 225 -11.66 0.21 -42.98
N LEU A 226 -11.35 0.17 -41.68
CA LEU A 226 -12.27 -0.27 -40.64
C LEU A 226 -13.52 0.61 -40.58
N TYR A 227 -13.37 1.93 -40.63
CA TYR A 227 -14.50 2.85 -40.68
C TYR A 227 -15.39 2.62 -41.92
N PHE A 228 -14.78 2.32 -43.07
CA PHE A 228 -15.54 2.05 -44.30
C PHE A 228 -16.27 0.69 -44.27
N LEU A 229 -15.65 -0.35 -43.68
CA LEU A 229 -16.24 -1.68 -43.52
C LEU A 229 -17.35 -1.72 -42.45
N PHE A 230 -17.20 -0.95 -41.37
CA PHE A 230 -18.21 -0.83 -40.31
C PHE A 230 -19.17 0.33 -40.52
N ARG A 231 -19.14 1.02 -41.67
CA ARG A 231 -20.09 2.07 -41.99
C ARG A 231 -21.49 1.44 -42.04
N PRO A 232 -22.39 1.74 -41.08
CA PRO A 232 -23.72 1.16 -41.09
C PRO A 232 -24.46 1.74 -42.28
N ALA A 233 -24.80 0.88 -43.25
CA ALA A 233 -25.65 1.24 -44.36
C ALA A 233 -26.99 1.72 -43.80
N HIS A 234 -27.26 3.02 -43.93
CA HIS A 234 -28.57 3.58 -43.62
C HIS A 234 -29.61 2.88 -44.51
N LYS A 235 -30.35 1.92 -43.94
CA LYS A 235 -31.53 1.37 -44.58
C LYS A 235 -32.55 2.49 -44.68
N LYS A 236 -32.79 2.96 -45.91
CA LYS A 236 -33.93 3.79 -46.27
C LYS A 236 -35.18 2.96 -45.95
N ARG A 237 -35.92 3.32 -44.89
CA ARG A 237 -37.26 2.75 -44.66
C ARG A 237 -38.19 3.36 -45.71
N VAL A 238 -38.57 2.56 -46.69
CA VAL A 238 -39.78 2.81 -47.48
C VAL A 238 -40.93 2.44 -46.57
N HIS A 239 -41.73 3.43 -46.17
CA HIS A 239 -43.03 3.19 -45.56
C HIS A 239 -43.99 2.84 -46.69
N GLU A 240 -44.28 1.55 -46.84
CA GLU A 240 -45.51 1.07 -47.46
C GLU A 240 -46.59 1.16 -46.37
N GLU A 241 -47.46 2.16 -46.48
CA GLU A 241 -48.75 2.17 -45.78
C GLU A 241 -49.82 1.85 -46.83
N GLU A 242 -50.16 0.57 -46.97
CA GLU A 242 -51.50 0.15 -47.34
C GLU A 242 -52.11 -0.58 -46.15
N ALA A 243 -53.10 0.06 -45.51
CA ALA A 243 -54.20 -0.61 -44.84
C ALA A 243 -55.39 0.36 -44.78
N GLU A 244 -56.30 0.17 -45.74
CA GLU A 244 -57.77 0.16 -45.60
C GLU A 244 -58.40 1.19 -44.63
N GLU A 245 -59.15 2.17 -45.15
CA GLU A 245 -60.60 2.06 -45.36
C GLU A 245 -61.38 1.90 -44.04
N PHE A 246 -61.86 3.01 -43.43
CA PHE A 246 -63.25 3.12 -42.96
C PHE A 246 -63.63 4.51 -42.37
N TYR A 247 -64.75 5.03 -42.88
CA TYR A 247 -65.62 6.15 -42.44
C TYR A 247 -65.23 7.62 -42.73
N GLY A 248 -66.02 8.22 -43.64
CA GLY A 248 -66.16 9.67 -43.84
C GLY A 248 -66.84 10.01 -45.15
#